data_AF-A0A1R3F2L3-F1
#
_entry.id   AF-A0A1R3F2L3-F1
#
_cell.length_a   1.000
_cell.length_b   1.000
_cell.length_c   1.000
_cell.angle_alpha   90.00
_cell.angle_beta   90.00
_cell.angle_gamma   90.00
#
_symmetry.space_group_name_H-M   'P 1'
#
loop_
_entity.id
_entity.type
_entity.pdbx_description
1 polymer ?
#
loop_
_entity_poly.entity_id
_entity_poly.type
_entity_poly.pdbx_seq_one_letter_code
_entity_poly.pdbx_strand_id
1 'polypeptide(L)'
;MSNGIRRLSIEPLTKQAFAEFGDVIESDNSDFFMINSGSTRRYHKLATTDVQDQDGEAIISIFQATPLSYPLTIKMLERHPLGSQAFIPLLGQPYLIVVAPKGDDPTLANSRAFLSNGRQGVNYHKGVWHHPVLALTDQDQFLIVDRGGEGHNCDEVYFDSDRVVLHLDDLPTDDNKEEQRLAKAL
;
A
#
# COMPACT_ATOMS: atom_id res chain seq x y z
N MET A 1 -26.86 -11.44 15.13
CA MET A 1 -25.98 -10.91 14.08
C MET A 1 -24.75 -10.39 14.80
N SER A 2 -23.58 -10.99 14.63
CA SER A 2 -22.37 -10.48 15.26
C SER A 2 -22.15 -9.06 14.75
N ASN A 3 -21.96 -8.07 15.63
CA ASN A 3 -21.45 -6.74 15.27
C ASN A 3 -19.96 -6.84 14.85
N GLY A 4 -19.64 -7.87 14.06
CA GLY A 4 -18.43 -8.67 14.19
C GLY A 4 -17.21 -7.90 13.72
N ILE A 5 -16.41 -7.42 14.68
CA ILE A 5 -15.07 -6.93 14.37
C ILE A 5 -14.19 -8.16 14.17
N ARG A 6 -13.65 -8.33 12.96
CA ARG A 6 -12.74 -9.43 12.61
C ARG A 6 -11.30 -8.96 12.70
N ARG A 7 -10.44 -9.75 13.33
CA ARG A 7 -8.99 -9.51 13.31
C ARG A 7 -8.43 -9.77 11.90
N LEU A 8 -7.76 -8.79 11.31
CA LEU A 8 -7.17 -8.90 9.98
C LEU A 8 -5.69 -9.26 10.10
N SER A 9 -5.31 -10.39 9.50
CA SER A 9 -3.91 -10.83 9.47
C SER A 9 -3.06 -9.85 8.68
N ILE A 10 -1.88 -9.52 9.20
CA ILE A 10 -0.90 -8.68 8.53
C ILE A 10 0.12 -9.59 7.84
N GLU A 11 0.30 -9.40 6.54
CA GLU A 11 1.20 -10.22 5.72
C GLU A 11 2.47 -9.42 5.34
N PRO A 12 3.63 -10.06 5.10
CA PRO A 12 4.76 -9.36 4.49
C PRO A 12 4.40 -8.83 3.10
N LEU A 13 4.74 -7.58 2.81
CA LEU A 13 4.53 -7.02 1.47
C LEU A 13 5.44 -7.72 0.45
N THR A 14 4.83 -8.27 -0.60
CA THR A 14 5.53 -8.86 -1.75
C THR A 14 4.83 -8.47 -3.04
N LYS A 15 5.57 -8.37 -4.15
CA LYS A 15 5.00 -8.12 -5.48
C LYS A 15 3.87 -9.09 -5.82
N GLN A 16 4.07 -10.39 -5.58
CA GLN A 16 3.09 -11.42 -5.88
C GLN A 16 1.79 -11.23 -5.09
N ALA A 17 1.91 -10.98 -3.78
CA ALA A 17 0.74 -10.84 -2.92
C ALA A 17 -0.01 -9.52 -3.17
N PHE A 18 0.67 -8.49 -3.68
CA PHE A 18 0.13 -7.16 -3.90
C PHE A 18 -0.38 -6.92 -5.34
N ALA A 19 -0.13 -7.84 -6.27
CA ALA A 19 -0.35 -7.65 -7.72
C ALA A 19 -1.80 -7.29 -8.13
N GLU A 20 -2.81 -7.66 -7.34
CA GLU A 20 -4.21 -7.29 -7.58
C GLU A 20 -4.50 -5.81 -7.29
N PHE A 21 -3.72 -5.23 -6.36
CA PHE A 21 -3.94 -3.89 -5.82
C PHE A 21 -3.01 -2.85 -6.44
N GLY A 22 -1.87 -3.31 -6.96
CA GLY A 22 -0.86 -2.38 -7.42
C GLY A 22 0.50 -2.99 -7.68
N ASP A 23 1.49 -2.10 -7.68
CA ASP A 23 2.89 -2.44 -7.83
C ASP A 23 3.64 -2.24 -6.50
N VAL A 24 4.63 -3.09 -6.22
CA VAL A 24 5.60 -2.86 -5.14
C VAL A 24 6.87 -2.26 -5.73
N ILE A 25 7.24 -1.09 -5.23
CA ILE A 25 8.42 -0.32 -5.65
C ILE A 25 9.59 -0.71 -4.74
N GLU A 26 10.44 -1.63 -5.20
CA GLU A 26 11.61 -2.10 -4.46
C GLU A 26 12.78 -2.51 -5.38
N SER A 27 14.00 -2.57 -4.87
CA SER A 27 15.16 -3.10 -5.59
C SER A 27 15.38 -4.60 -5.40
N ASP A 28 15.09 -5.13 -4.21
CA ASP A 28 15.60 -6.44 -3.75
C ASP A 28 15.09 -7.62 -4.60
N ASN A 29 13.87 -7.52 -5.15
CA ASN A 29 13.26 -8.53 -6.01
C ASN A 29 12.95 -7.98 -7.42
N SER A 30 13.84 -7.15 -7.95
CA SER A 30 13.64 -6.45 -9.23
C SER A 30 14.81 -6.66 -10.18
N ASP A 31 14.47 -6.92 -11.44
CA ASP A 31 15.44 -6.87 -12.52
C ASP A 31 16.00 -5.45 -12.70
N PHE A 32 17.24 -5.37 -13.15
CA PHE A 32 17.88 -4.12 -13.49
C PHE A 32 18.74 -4.29 -14.74
N PHE A 33 19.06 -3.16 -15.35
CA PHE A 33 20.15 -3.07 -16.32
C PHE A 33 21.14 -1.98 -15.91
N MET A 34 22.37 -2.11 -16.38
CA MET A 34 23.41 -1.13 -16.12
C MET A 34 23.25 0.07 -17.05
N ILE A 35 23.39 1.27 -16.50
CA ILE A 35 23.53 2.53 -17.24
C ILE A 35 24.83 3.23 -16.83
N ASN A 36 25.13 4.39 -17.43
CA ASN A 36 26.31 5.20 -17.09
C ASN A 36 27.61 4.40 -17.11
N SER A 37 27.84 3.67 -18.21
CA SER A 37 29.03 2.82 -18.40
C SER A 37 29.27 1.81 -17.27
N GLY A 38 28.20 1.26 -16.68
CA GLY A 38 28.31 0.25 -15.63
C GLY A 38 28.40 0.80 -14.21
N SER A 39 28.24 2.11 -14.00
CA SER A 39 28.30 2.71 -12.65
C SER A 39 26.95 2.75 -11.92
N THR A 40 25.83 2.49 -12.62
CA THR A 40 24.50 2.61 -12.01
C THR A 40 23.60 1.45 -12.44
N ARG A 41 22.92 0.83 -11.47
CA ARG A 41 21.83 -0.13 -11.72
C ARG A 41 20.52 0.64 -11.85
N ARG A 42 19.84 0.53 -12.99
CA ARG A 42 18.50 1.04 -13.18
C ARG A 42 17.48 -0.08 -12.98
N TYR A 43 16.84 -0.10 -11.82
CA TYR A 43 15.64 -0.90 -11.58
C TYR A 43 14.48 -0.24 -12.33
N HIS A 44 14.20 -0.76 -13.52
CA HIS A 44 13.43 -0.03 -14.50
C HIS A 44 11.93 -0.22 -14.30
N LYS A 45 11.18 0.90 -14.32
CA LYS A 45 9.72 0.93 -14.37
C LYS A 45 9.08 0.03 -13.32
N LEU A 46 9.47 0.22 -12.06
CA LEU A 46 8.92 -0.49 -10.92
C LEU A 46 7.42 -0.22 -10.70
N ALA A 47 6.93 0.92 -11.20
CA ALA A 47 5.52 1.28 -11.29
C ALA A 47 5.30 2.18 -12.52
N THR A 48 4.04 2.32 -12.94
CA THR A 48 3.61 3.31 -13.95
C THR A 48 2.52 4.19 -13.36
N THR A 49 2.63 5.51 -13.54
CA THR A 49 1.57 6.44 -13.18
C THR A 49 0.44 6.38 -14.21
N ASP A 50 -0.78 6.14 -13.75
CA ASP A 50 -2.01 6.23 -14.53
C ASP A 50 -2.82 7.42 -14.00
N VAL A 51 -2.57 8.62 -14.55
CA VAL A 51 -3.06 9.89 -13.98
C VAL A 51 -3.65 10.84 -15.03
N GLN A 52 -3.72 10.41 -16.29
CA GLN A 52 -4.03 11.28 -17.43
C GLN A 52 -5.53 11.48 -17.66
N ASP A 53 -6.39 10.82 -16.89
CA ASP A 53 -7.84 10.97 -17.02
C ASP A 53 -8.22 12.43 -16.74
N GLN A 54 -9.07 12.98 -17.60
CA GLN A 54 -9.54 14.37 -17.52
C GLN A 54 -8.40 15.39 -17.44
N ASP A 55 -7.42 15.25 -18.34
CA ASP A 55 -6.25 16.14 -18.46
C ASP A 55 -5.41 16.24 -17.17
N GLY A 56 -5.43 15.18 -16.35
CA GLY A 56 -4.61 15.09 -15.15
C GLY A 56 -3.11 14.93 -15.46
N GLU A 57 -2.28 15.37 -14.53
CA GLU A 57 -0.83 15.27 -14.61
C GLU A 57 -0.26 14.61 -13.35
N ALA A 58 0.93 14.02 -13.49
CA ALA A 58 1.64 13.46 -12.34
C ALA A 58 2.24 14.61 -11.52
N ILE A 59 1.87 14.68 -10.25
CA ILE A 59 2.46 15.59 -9.27
C ILE A 59 3.33 14.83 -8.28
N ILE A 60 4.21 15.56 -7.60
CA ILE A 60 5.12 15.00 -6.59
C ILE A 60 4.96 15.81 -5.31
N SER A 61 4.65 15.12 -4.21
CA SER A 61 4.42 15.72 -2.90
C SER A 61 5.20 14.97 -1.81
N ILE A 62 5.28 15.56 -0.61
CA ILE A 62 5.74 14.86 0.59
C ILE A 62 4.59 14.85 1.59
N PHE A 63 4.23 13.66 2.07
CA PHE A 63 3.35 13.51 3.21
C PHE A 63 4.19 13.26 4.46
N GLN A 64 3.85 13.94 5.55
CA GLN A 64 4.38 13.66 6.88
C GLN A 64 3.25 13.12 7.75
N ALA A 65 3.34 11.85 8.13
CA ALA A 65 2.27 11.13 8.81
C ALA A 65 2.54 11.02 10.31
N THR A 66 1.45 10.99 11.09
CA THR A 66 1.48 10.69 12.53
C THR A 66 0.87 9.30 12.75
N PRO A 67 1.50 8.41 13.54
CA PRO A 67 0.96 7.09 13.83
C PRO A 67 -0.42 7.14 14.50
N LEU A 68 -1.25 6.14 14.18
CA LEU A 68 -2.53 5.93 14.85
C LEU A 68 -2.37 5.05 16.08
N SER A 69 -3.39 5.04 16.94
CA SER A 69 -3.43 4.15 18.11
C SER A 69 -3.90 2.75 17.73
N TYR A 70 -3.23 1.73 18.27
CA TYR A 70 -3.53 0.32 18.05
C TYR A 70 -4.08 -0.34 19.33
N PRO A 71 -5.01 -1.30 19.25
CA PRO A 71 -5.52 -1.92 18.02
C PRO A 71 -6.40 -0.98 17.18
N LEU A 72 -6.10 -0.91 15.88
CA LEU A 72 -6.73 0.04 14.96
C LEU A 72 -7.93 -0.62 14.30
N THR A 73 -9.13 -0.11 14.55
CA THR A 73 -10.32 -0.53 13.80
C THR A 73 -10.40 0.24 12.49
N ILE A 74 -10.37 -0.48 11.37
CA ILE A 74 -10.58 0.09 10.03
C ILE A 74 -12.07 0.39 9.89
N LYS A 75 -12.38 1.68 9.71
CA LYS A 75 -13.77 2.19 9.60
C LYS A 75 -14.08 2.76 8.24
N MET A 76 -13.07 3.00 7.41
CA MET A 76 -13.25 3.54 6.07
C MET A 76 -12.16 3.05 5.14
N LEU A 77 -12.43 3.15 3.84
CA LEU A 77 -11.44 3.05 2.77
C LEU A 77 -11.70 4.18 1.78
N GLU A 78 -10.66 4.60 1.07
CA GLU A 78 -10.72 5.54 -0.03
C GLU A 78 -10.25 4.90 -1.35
N ARG A 79 -10.68 5.45 -2.48
CA ARG A 79 -10.11 5.14 -3.80
C ARG A 79 -9.94 6.41 -4.61
N HIS A 80 -8.98 6.38 -5.53
CA HIS A 80 -8.77 7.43 -6.52
C HIS A 80 -9.25 6.96 -7.91
N PRO A 81 -10.46 7.33 -8.36
CA PRO A 81 -11.04 6.80 -9.60
C PRO A 81 -10.39 7.34 -10.89
N LEU A 82 -9.68 8.45 -10.83
CA LEU A 82 -9.03 9.11 -11.99
C LEU A 82 -7.50 8.94 -11.99
N GLY A 83 -6.91 8.42 -10.91
CA GLY A 83 -5.46 8.34 -10.77
C GLY A 83 -4.93 7.15 -9.98
N SER A 84 -3.76 6.65 -10.33
CA SER A 84 -2.91 5.87 -9.42
C SER A 84 -2.31 6.77 -8.34
N GLN A 85 -1.93 6.20 -7.20
CA GLN A 85 -1.24 6.92 -6.13
C GLN A 85 -0.12 6.06 -5.55
N ALA A 86 1.10 6.60 -5.56
CA ALA A 86 2.27 5.92 -5.02
C ALA A 86 2.75 6.55 -3.71
N PHE A 87 3.13 5.69 -2.76
CA PHE A 87 3.78 6.04 -1.50
C PHE A 87 5.16 5.38 -1.44
N ILE A 88 6.22 6.17 -1.32
CA ILE A 88 7.59 5.67 -1.17
C ILE A 88 8.16 6.19 0.16
N PRO A 89 8.53 5.31 1.11
CA PRO A 89 9.10 5.76 2.38
C PRO A 89 10.44 6.45 2.15
N LEU A 90 10.59 7.67 2.66
CA LEU A 90 11.82 8.46 2.54
C LEU A 90 12.83 8.14 3.65
N LEU A 91 12.35 7.68 4.80
CA LEU A 91 13.16 7.48 6.00
C LEU A 91 13.49 6.01 6.30
N GLY A 92 13.12 5.10 5.40
CA GLY A 92 13.41 3.67 5.54
C GLY A 92 12.59 2.96 6.61
N GLN A 93 11.48 3.56 7.07
CA GLN A 93 10.65 3.03 8.15
C GLN A 93 9.60 2.05 7.63
N PRO A 94 9.39 0.90 8.31
CA PRO A 94 8.23 0.04 8.06
C PRO A 94 6.92 0.78 8.27
N TYR A 95 5.93 0.48 7.43
CA TYR A 95 4.59 1.04 7.53
C TYR A 95 3.54 0.01 7.11
N LEU A 96 2.30 0.22 7.55
CA LEU A 96 1.18 -0.66 7.24
C LEU A 96 0.41 -0.17 6.01
N ILE A 97 -0.13 -1.14 5.27
CA ILE A 97 -0.94 -0.91 4.08
C ILE A 97 -2.21 -1.74 4.26
N VAL A 98 -3.38 -1.14 4.05
CA VAL A 98 -4.65 -1.86 3.98
C VAL A 98 -5.27 -1.57 2.63
N VAL A 99 -5.66 -2.61 1.91
CA VAL A 99 -6.25 -2.54 0.58
C VAL A 99 -7.46 -3.46 0.45
N ALA A 100 -8.32 -3.16 -0.50
CA ALA A 100 -9.39 -4.04 -0.96
C ALA A 100 -9.49 -3.99 -2.51
N PRO A 101 -10.02 -5.05 -3.15
CA PRO A 101 -10.17 -5.10 -4.61
C PRO A 101 -11.01 -3.94 -5.16
N LYS A 102 -10.78 -3.57 -6.42
CA LYS A 102 -11.61 -2.58 -7.13
C LYS A 102 -13.08 -3.02 -7.18
N GLY A 103 -13.97 -2.03 -7.23
CA GLY A 103 -15.41 -2.24 -7.35
C GLY A 103 -16.18 -1.04 -6.81
N ASP A 104 -17.48 -1.00 -7.06
CA ASP A 104 -18.33 0.12 -6.62
C ASP A 104 -18.82 -0.03 -5.18
N ASP A 105 -18.91 -1.28 -4.71
CA ASP A 105 -19.33 -1.61 -3.34
C ASP A 105 -18.15 -2.24 -2.59
N PRO A 106 -17.22 -1.45 -2.03
CA PRO A 106 -16.12 -2.01 -1.26
C PRO A 106 -16.68 -2.73 -0.03
N THR A 107 -16.01 -3.82 0.36
CA THR A 107 -16.29 -4.49 1.63
C THR A 107 -14.99 -4.76 2.36
N LEU A 108 -15.04 -4.73 3.69
CA LEU A 108 -13.88 -5.09 4.52
C LEU A 108 -13.63 -6.61 4.60
N ALA A 109 -14.57 -7.41 4.08
CA ALA A 109 -14.45 -8.86 4.03
C ALA A 109 -13.24 -9.31 3.21
N ASN A 110 -13.00 -8.65 2.07
CA ASN A 110 -11.90 -8.94 1.15
C ASN A 110 -10.69 -8.02 1.35
N SER A 111 -10.66 -7.24 2.43
CA SER A 111 -9.49 -6.42 2.75
C SER A 111 -8.29 -7.29 3.10
N ARG A 112 -7.11 -6.84 2.68
CA ARG A 112 -5.82 -7.41 3.04
C ARG A 112 -4.94 -6.35 3.68
N ALA A 113 -4.12 -6.77 4.64
CA ALA A 113 -3.17 -5.91 5.31
C ALA A 113 -1.74 -6.38 5.04
N PHE A 114 -0.86 -5.43 4.74
CA PHE A 114 0.55 -5.69 4.45
C PHE A 114 1.45 -4.85 5.33
N LEU A 115 2.62 -5.40 5.67
CA LEU A 115 3.73 -4.69 6.27
C LEU A 115 4.84 -4.49 5.22
N SER A 116 5.13 -3.22 4.90
CA SER A 116 6.35 -2.86 4.17
C SER A 116 7.57 -3.06 5.06
N ASN A 117 8.67 -3.54 4.49
CA ASN A 117 9.94 -3.66 5.22
C ASN A 117 10.73 -2.34 5.36
N GLY A 118 10.13 -1.21 4.96
CA GLY A 118 10.71 0.14 4.97
C GLY A 118 11.57 0.49 3.76
N ARG A 119 11.97 -0.50 2.94
CA ARG A 119 12.64 -0.30 1.64
C ARG A 119 11.70 -0.53 0.45
N GLN A 120 10.41 -0.70 0.73
CA GLN A 120 9.36 -0.95 -0.26
C GLN A 120 8.38 0.20 -0.25
N GLY A 121 8.19 0.83 -1.40
CA GLY A 121 7.02 1.66 -1.67
C GLY A 121 5.90 0.85 -2.31
N VAL A 122 4.72 1.45 -2.45
CA VAL A 122 3.60 0.90 -3.21
C VAL A 122 3.08 1.91 -4.20
N ASN A 123 2.53 1.44 -5.32
CA ASN A 123 1.70 2.21 -6.23
C ASN A 123 0.33 1.55 -6.30
N TYR A 124 -0.69 2.18 -5.69
CA TYR A 124 -2.07 1.73 -5.83
C TYR A 124 -2.52 1.97 -7.26
N HIS A 125 -3.04 0.94 -7.93
CA HIS A 125 -3.64 1.13 -9.25
C HIS A 125 -4.92 1.97 -9.14
N LYS A 126 -5.21 2.76 -10.18
CA LYS A 126 -6.42 3.58 -10.29
C LYS A 126 -7.69 2.79 -9.91
N GLY A 127 -8.48 3.35 -8.99
CA GLY A 127 -9.73 2.76 -8.49
C GLY A 127 -9.60 1.65 -7.44
N VAL A 128 -8.37 1.29 -7.00
CA VAL A 128 -8.17 0.36 -5.87
C VAL A 128 -8.54 1.04 -4.56
N TRP A 129 -9.30 0.32 -3.74
CA TRP A 129 -9.63 0.76 -2.39
C TRP A 129 -8.44 0.54 -1.46
N HIS A 130 -8.12 1.55 -0.67
CA HIS A 130 -7.04 1.50 0.30
C HIS A 130 -7.37 2.38 1.50
N HIS A 131 -6.68 2.17 2.62
CA HIS A 131 -6.79 3.06 3.76
C HIS A 131 -5.77 4.21 3.61
N PRO A 132 -6.06 5.41 4.14
CA PRO A 132 -5.06 6.46 4.33
C PRO A 132 -3.78 5.93 4.97
N VAL A 133 -2.63 6.53 4.67
CA VAL A 133 -1.30 6.08 5.12
C VAL A 133 -1.26 5.73 6.62
N LEU A 134 -0.74 4.52 6.92
CA LEU A 134 -0.62 4.00 8.28
C LEU A 134 0.86 3.93 8.71
N ALA A 135 1.40 5.08 9.09
CA ALA A 135 2.74 5.16 9.67
C ALA A 135 2.81 4.46 11.04
N LEU A 136 3.97 3.84 11.33
CA LEU A 136 4.26 3.22 12.63
C LEU A 136 5.23 4.06 13.48
N THR A 137 5.90 5.03 12.87
CA THR A 137 6.87 5.91 13.53
C THR A 137 6.40 7.37 13.44
N ASP A 138 6.64 8.15 14.49
CA ASP A 138 6.26 9.56 14.51
C ASP A 138 7.02 10.35 13.44
N GLN A 139 6.31 11.29 12.79
CA GLN A 139 6.83 12.13 11.71
C GLN A 139 7.42 11.36 10.52
N ASP A 140 6.95 10.15 10.24
CA ASP A 140 7.39 9.40 9.07
C ASP A 140 7.02 10.13 7.76
N GLN A 141 7.89 10.03 6.76
CA GLN A 141 7.78 10.78 5.52
C GLN A 141 7.70 9.89 4.30
N PHE A 142 6.77 10.24 3.40
CA PHE A 142 6.52 9.52 2.17
C PHE A 142 6.62 10.48 0.99
N LEU A 143 7.40 10.09 -0.02
CA LEU A 143 7.30 10.70 -1.34
C LEU A 143 6.02 10.19 -1.99
N ILE A 144 5.17 11.12 -2.39
CA ILE A 144 3.90 10.83 -3.05
C ILE A 144 4.02 11.16 -4.53
N VAL A 145 3.55 10.24 -5.37
CA VAL A 145 3.36 10.48 -6.81
C VAL A 145 1.93 10.10 -7.17
N ASP A 146 1.12 11.08 -7.51
CA ASP A 146 -0.29 10.89 -7.84
C ASP A 146 -0.80 11.94 -8.84
N ARG A 147 -2.12 12.00 -9.02
CA ARG A 147 -2.77 12.87 -10.00
C ARG A 147 -3.05 14.25 -9.42
N GLY A 148 -2.52 15.29 -10.06
CA GLY A 148 -3.04 16.66 -9.99
C GLY A 148 -3.96 16.95 -11.19
N GLY A 149 -5.01 17.72 -10.97
CA GLY A 149 -5.96 18.13 -12.01
C GLY A 149 -7.40 18.24 -11.51
N GLU A 150 -8.26 18.81 -12.34
CA GLU A 150 -9.69 18.99 -12.03
C GLU A 150 -10.43 17.63 -11.90
N GLY A 151 -11.65 17.66 -11.33
CA GLY A 151 -12.51 16.49 -11.21
C GLY A 151 -12.47 15.79 -9.84
N HIS A 152 -13.44 14.91 -9.59
CA HIS A 152 -13.57 14.17 -8.34
C HIS A 152 -12.68 12.92 -8.35
N ASN A 153 -11.51 13.00 -7.71
CA ASN A 153 -10.54 11.91 -7.67
C ASN A 153 -10.39 11.29 -6.27
N CYS A 154 -11.36 11.40 -5.36
CA CYS A 154 -11.29 10.69 -4.08
C CYS A 154 -12.68 10.29 -3.61
N ASP A 155 -12.99 9.00 -3.66
CA ASP A 155 -14.22 8.45 -3.07
C ASP A 155 -13.88 7.87 -1.70
N GLU A 156 -14.62 8.25 -0.65
CA GLU A 156 -14.50 7.67 0.69
C GLU A 156 -15.75 6.86 1.04
N VAL A 157 -15.56 5.64 1.58
CA VAL A 157 -16.66 4.80 2.08
C VAL A 157 -16.41 4.44 3.54
N TYR A 158 -17.42 4.70 4.37
CA TYR A 158 -17.42 4.41 5.80
C TYR A 158 -18.28 3.17 6.11
N PHE A 159 -17.77 2.30 6.97
CA PHE A 159 -18.39 1.03 7.34
C PHE A 159 -18.93 1.08 8.76
N ASP A 160 -20.19 0.68 8.95
CA ASP A 160 -20.84 0.61 10.27
C ASP A 160 -20.91 -0.80 10.88
N SER A 161 -20.80 -1.83 10.04
CA SER A 161 -20.72 -3.25 10.44
C SER A 161 -19.53 -3.95 9.78
N ASP A 162 -19.27 -5.20 10.19
CA ASP A 162 -18.28 -6.09 9.56
C ASP A 162 -16.86 -5.49 9.45
N ARG A 163 -16.52 -4.66 10.43
CA ARG A 163 -15.24 -3.97 10.51
C ARG A 163 -14.09 -4.94 10.74
N VAL A 164 -12.90 -4.52 10.34
CA VAL A 164 -11.67 -5.24 10.63
C VAL A 164 -10.79 -4.48 11.62
N VAL A 165 -10.01 -5.20 12.41
CA VAL A 165 -9.08 -4.63 13.38
C VAL A 165 -7.65 -5.13 13.13
N LEU A 166 -6.69 -4.22 13.19
CA LEU A 166 -5.26 -4.50 13.14
C LEU A 166 -4.67 -4.47 14.54
N HIS A 167 -3.85 -5.46 14.87
CA HIS A 167 -3.04 -5.49 16.09
C HIS A 167 -1.56 -5.48 15.73
N LEU A 168 -0.75 -4.68 16.44
CA LEU A 168 0.70 -4.67 16.22
C LEU A 168 1.37 -5.99 16.65
N ASP A 169 0.72 -6.77 17.51
CA ASP A 169 1.17 -8.12 17.87
C ASP A 169 1.08 -9.11 16.69
N ASP A 170 0.37 -8.77 15.60
CA ASP A 170 0.25 -9.59 14.38
C ASP A 170 1.32 -9.28 13.33
N LEU A 171 2.24 -8.35 13.61
CA LEU A 171 3.27 -8.00 12.64
C LEU A 171 4.15 -9.24 12.34
N PRO A 172 4.41 -9.55 11.06
CA PRO A 172 5.28 -10.66 10.69
C PRO A 172 6.67 -10.52 11.33
N THR A 173 7.08 -11.49 12.13
CA THR A 173 8.45 -11.63 12.62
C THR A 173 9.35 -12.28 11.57
N ASP A 174 10.67 -12.16 11.72
CA ASP A 174 11.61 -12.82 10.78
C ASP A 174 11.47 -14.35 10.76
N ASP A 175 11.03 -14.97 11.85
CA ASP A 175 10.80 -16.43 11.94
C ASP A 175 9.69 -16.90 10.98
N ASN A 176 8.63 -16.12 10.79
CA ASN A 176 7.53 -16.43 9.87
C ASN A 176 7.96 -16.36 8.39
N LYS A 177 9.06 -15.66 8.07
CA LYS A 177 9.57 -15.57 6.69
C LYS A 177 10.26 -16.86 6.25
N GLU A 178 10.85 -17.61 7.19
CA GLU A 178 11.53 -18.87 6.90
C GLU A 178 10.52 -19.99 6.63
N GLU A 179 9.46 -20.10 7.44
CA GLU A 179 8.36 -21.05 7.23
C GLU A 179 7.61 -20.80 5.91
N GLN A 180 7.33 -19.53 5.56
CA GLN A 180 6.69 -19.19 4.29
C GLN A 180 7.59 -19.44 3.06
N ARG A 181 8.91 -19.30 3.21
CA ARG A 181 9.88 -19.66 2.16
C ARG A 181 9.92 -21.17 1.94
N LEU A 182 9.91 -21.96 3.01
CA LEU A 182 9.87 -23.43 2.94
C LEU A 182 8.56 -23.93 2.32
N ALA A 183 7.42 -23.32 2.68
CA ALA A 183 6.11 -23.71 2.16
C ALA A 183 5.91 -23.39 0.66
N LYS A 184 6.62 -22.40 0.11
CA LYS A 184 6.59 -22.07 -1.34
C LYS A 184 7.61 -22.86 -2.18
N ALA A 185 8.50 -23.63 -1.55
CA ALA A 185 9.51 -24.45 -2.22
C ALA A 185 9.09 -25.92 -2.42
N LEU A 186 7.84 -26.25 -2.06
CA LEU A 186 7.18 -27.53 -2.24
C LEU A 186 6.08 -27.42 -3.30
#